data_AF-A0A353M0G9-F1
#
_entry.id   AF-A0A353M0G9-F1
#
_cell.length_a   1.000
_cell.length_b   1.000
_cell.length_c   1.000
_cell.angle_alpha   90.00
_cell.angle_beta   90.00
_cell.angle_gamma   90.00
#
_symmetry.space_group_name_H-M   'P 1'
#
loop_
_entity.id
_entity.type
_entity.pdbx_description
1 polymer ?
#
loop_
_entity_poly.entity_id
_entity_poly.type
_entity_poly.pdbx_seq_one_letter_code
_entity_poly.pdbx_strand_id
1 'polypeptide(L)'
;FGKLGFPALGVEGAALATVLSRVIELALVVIVAHRNLHRFPFLIGVYRSFRIRRDLAKNIMIKGMPLFVNEFFWSAGMITITQILSTRGLSVVGGLNIASTFTNLFSVFFFSIGTAVAIVTGQSLGAGDTELAKAQVWKLLFFAVGLSSALGVLLAISAGWITQVYKTEVEVRNLATLFMRASAFFMPFQAIAHCCYFAIRSGGRTLLTMVFDSIYLWVVCL
;
A
#
# COMPACT_ATOMS: atom_id res chain seq x y z
N PHE A 1 13.82 -6.89 -20.77
CA PHE A 1 15.23 -7.01 -21.20
C PHE A 1 15.68 -8.46 -21.08
N GLY A 2 16.33 -9.02 -22.12
CA GLY A 2 16.84 -10.41 -22.19
C GLY A 2 18.37 -10.49 -22.11
N LYS A 3 18.95 -10.21 -20.93
CA LYS A 3 20.42 -10.15 -20.73
C LYS A 3 21.08 -11.49 -20.37
N LEU A 4 20.43 -12.63 -20.64
CA LEU A 4 20.94 -13.98 -20.33
C LEU A 4 20.75 -14.99 -21.50
N GLY A 5 20.73 -14.52 -22.75
CA GLY A 5 20.54 -15.39 -23.92
C GLY A 5 19.07 -15.74 -24.24
N PHE A 6 18.12 -15.21 -23.48
CA PHE A 6 16.68 -15.36 -23.74
C PHE A 6 16.14 -14.21 -24.60
N PRO A 7 15.16 -14.48 -25.50
CA PRO A 7 14.54 -13.45 -26.32
C PRO A 7 13.95 -12.35 -25.44
N ALA A 8 14.08 -11.10 -25.88
CA ALA A 8 13.58 -9.95 -25.16
C ALA A 8 12.04 -9.90 -25.26
N LEU A 9 11.35 -10.66 -24.40
CA LEU A 9 9.89 -10.75 -24.32
C LEU A 9 9.20 -9.44 -23.90
N GLY A 10 9.95 -8.35 -23.68
CA GLY A 10 9.40 -7.02 -23.41
C GLY A 10 8.31 -7.02 -22.34
N VAL A 11 7.14 -6.50 -22.71
CA VAL A 11 5.94 -6.41 -21.86
C VAL A 11 5.29 -7.78 -21.63
N GLU A 12 5.33 -8.68 -22.61
CA GLU A 12 4.81 -10.04 -22.51
C GLU A 12 5.56 -10.87 -21.47
N GLY A 13 6.89 -10.68 -21.39
CA GLY A 13 7.72 -11.32 -20.36
C GLY A 13 7.38 -10.85 -18.94
N ALA A 14 7.05 -9.56 -18.77
CA ALA A 14 6.60 -9.03 -17.47
C ALA A 14 5.22 -9.59 -17.09
N ALA A 15 4.31 -9.74 -18.05
CA ALA A 15 3.00 -10.35 -17.83
C ALA A 15 3.15 -11.83 -17.44
N LEU A 16 3.93 -12.62 -18.19
CA LEU A 16 4.20 -14.02 -17.90
C LEU A 16 4.86 -14.21 -16.53
N ALA A 17 5.86 -13.38 -16.19
CA ALA A 17 6.50 -13.42 -14.88
C ALA A 17 5.49 -13.19 -13.76
N THR A 18 4.60 -12.20 -13.91
CA THR A 18 3.57 -11.88 -12.92
C THR A 18 2.59 -13.04 -12.73
N VAL A 19 2.10 -13.62 -13.83
CA VAL A 19 1.17 -14.77 -13.77
C VAL A 19 1.84 -15.97 -13.12
N LEU A 20 3.06 -16.31 -13.52
CA LEU A 20 3.80 -17.43 -12.95
C LEU A 20 4.06 -17.24 -11.45
N SER A 21 4.46 -16.05 -11.02
CA SER A 21 4.63 -15.74 -9.59
C SER A 21 3.33 -15.94 -8.80
N ARG A 22 2.18 -15.52 -9.34
CA ARG A 22 0.87 -15.71 -8.68
C ARG A 22 0.44 -17.17 -8.62
N VAL A 23 0.71 -17.95 -9.67
CA VAL A 23 0.44 -19.40 -9.67
C VAL A 23 1.30 -20.12 -8.63
N ILE A 24 2.59 -19.78 -8.53
CA ILE A 24 3.50 -20.35 -7.53
C ILE A 24 3.07 -19.96 -6.11
N GLU A 25 2.72 -18.70 -5.88
CA GLU A 25 2.20 -18.21 -4.59
C GLU A 25 0.93 -18.98 -4.17
N LEU A 26 -0.03 -19.14 -5.09
CA LEU A 26 -1.24 -19.92 -4.86
C LEU A 26 -0.89 -21.38 -4.50
N ALA A 27 0.00 -22.01 -5.27
CA ALA A 27 0.42 -23.39 -5.03
C ALA A 27 1.07 -23.54 -3.64
N LEU A 28 1.96 -22.63 -3.25
CA LEU A 28 2.60 -22.64 -1.94
C LEU A 28 1.59 -22.50 -0.80
N VAL A 29 0.66 -21.54 -0.90
CA VAL A 29 -0.39 -21.34 0.10
C VAL A 29 -1.25 -22.60 0.23
N VAL A 30 -1.69 -23.19 -0.89
CA VAL A 30 -2.47 -24.43 -0.90
C VAL A 30 -1.68 -25.57 -0.27
N ILE A 31 -0.44 -25.81 -0.68
CA ILE A 31 0.39 -26.91 -0.17
C ILE A 31 0.63 -26.76 1.33
N VAL A 32 1.05 -25.59 1.79
CA VAL A 32 1.34 -25.35 3.21
C VAL A 32 0.09 -25.47 4.07
N ALA A 33 -1.04 -24.94 3.57
CA ALA A 33 -2.31 -24.99 4.28
C ALA A 33 -2.84 -26.42 4.42
N HIS A 34 -2.71 -27.25 3.38
CA HIS A 34 -3.13 -28.66 3.40
C HIS A 34 -2.15 -29.59 4.12
N ARG A 35 -0.86 -29.24 4.17
CA ARG A 35 0.14 -30.01 4.92
C ARG A 35 0.04 -29.75 6.44
N ASN A 36 -0.41 -28.56 6.83
CA ASN A 36 -0.55 -28.14 8.23
C ASN A 36 -2.02 -28.10 8.69
N LEU A 37 -2.79 -29.15 8.41
CA LEU A 37 -4.21 -29.25 8.77
C LEU A 37 -4.48 -29.06 10.29
N HIS A 38 -3.51 -29.39 11.14
CA HIS A 38 -3.59 -29.16 12.59
C HIS A 38 -3.57 -27.67 12.97
N ARG A 39 -2.90 -26.81 12.18
CA ARG A 39 -2.86 -25.35 12.40
C ARG A 39 -4.03 -24.64 11.70
N PHE A 40 -4.59 -25.27 10.65
CA PHE A 40 -5.69 -24.73 9.87
C PHE A 40 -6.90 -25.69 9.85
N PRO A 41 -7.53 -25.96 11.02
CA PRO A 41 -8.61 -26.93 11.13
C PRO A 41 -9.86 -26.55 10.31
N PHE A 42 -10.00 -25.28 9.91
CA PHE A 42 -11.07 -24.81 9.03
C PHE A 42 -11.00 -25.40 7.61
N LEU A 43 -9.88 -26.04 7.21
CA LEU A 43 -9.74 -26.72 5.90
C LEU A 43 -10.27 -28.16 5.92
N ILE A 44 -10.49 -28.73 7.10
CA ILE A 44 -10.94 -30.12 7.24
C ILE A 44 -12.38 -30.22 6.70
N GLY A 45 -12.55 -30.88 5.56
CA GLY A 45 -13.85 -31.07 4.92
C GLY A 45 -14.34 -29.91 4.05
N VAL A 46 -13.50 -28.91 3.73
CA VAL A 46 -13.85 -27.79 2.84
C VAL A 46 -14.37 -28.25 1.48
N TYR A 47 -13.79 -29.30 0.91
CA TYR A 47 -14.20 -29.82 -0.40
C TYR A 47 -15.42 -30.74 -0.36
N ARG A 48 -15.94 -31.10 0.83
CA ARG A 48 -17.12 -31.97 0.94
C ARG A 48 -18.42 -31.26 0.57
N SER A 49 -18.48 -29.94 0.69
CA SER A 49 -19.66 -29.18 0.29
C SER A 49 -19.23 -27.83 -0.29
N PHE A 50 -19.38 -27.67 -1.60
CA PHE A 50 -19.18 -26.38 -2.29
C PHE A 50 -20.30 -25.36 -2.01
N ARG A 51 -21.10 -25.57 -0.96
CA ARG A 51 -22.22 -24.70 -0.56
C ARG A 51 -21.74 -23.68 0.47
N ILE A 52 -21.54 -22.44 0.01
CA ILE A 52 -21.29 -21.30 0.90
C ILE A 52 -22.59 -21.01 1.67
N ARG A 53 -22.53 -21.08 3.00
CA ARG A 53 -23.67 -20.79 3.88
C ARG A 53 -24.05 -19.31 3.70
N ARG A 54 -25.33 -19.03 3.40
CA ARG A 54 -25.80 -17.65 3.13
C ARG A 54 -25.48 -16.68 4.27
N ASP A 55 -25.55 -17.13 5.53
CA ASP A 55 -25.18 -16.32 6.69
C ASP A 55 -23.70 -15.94 6.71
N LEU A 56 -22.81 -16.85 6.31
CA LEU A 56 -21.38 -16.57 6.23
C LEU A 56 -21.09 -15.57 5.11
N ALA A 57 -21.69 -15.77 3.93
CA ALA A 57 -21.57 -14.84 2.82
C ALA A 57 -22.10 -13.45 3.19
N LYS A 58 -23.26 -13.37 3.86
CA LYS A 58 -23.85 -12.11 4.33
C LYS A 58 -22.96 -11.40 5.35
N ASN A 59 -22.38 -12.13 6.30
CA ASN A 59 -21.46 -11.56 7.29
C ASN A 59 -20.16 -11.02 6.66
N ILE A 60 -19.58 -11.76 5.71
CA ILE A 60 -18.40 -11.30 4.96
C ILE A 60 -18.74 -10.05 4.16
N MET A 61 -19.89 -10.06 3.46
CA MET A 61 -20.32 -8.93 2.65
C MET A 61 -20.58 -7.68 3.48
N ILE A 62 -21.28 -7.78 4.63
CA ILE A 62 -21.55 -6.64 5.50
C ILE A 62 -20.26 -6.05 6.09
N LYS A 63 -19.30 -6.90 6.46
CA LYS A 63 -18.01 -6.44 7.03
C LYS A 63 -17.04 -5.93 5.97
N GLY A 64 -17.06 -6.52 4.77
CA GLY A 64 -16.16 -6.21 3.66
C GLY A 64 -16.65 -5.06 2.78
N MET A 65 -17.96 -4.85 2.65
CA MET A 65 -18.53 -3.82 1.78
C MET A 65 -18.04 -2.41 2.13
N PRO A 66 -18.01 -1.97 3.41
CA PRO A 66 -17.51 -0.63 3.73
C PRO A 66 -16.05 -0.46 3.32
N LEU A 67 -15.23 -1.50 3.53
CA LEU A 67 -13.84 -1.47 3.12
C LEU A 67 -13.70 -1.40 1.59
N PHE A 68 -14.46 -2.21 0.87
CA PHE A 68 -14.48 -2.17 -0.59
C PHE A 68 -14.87 -0.79 -1.12
N VAL A 69 -15.90 -0.18 -0.54
CA VAL A 69 -16.36 1.16 -0.92
C VAL A 69 -15.28 2.22 -0.60
N ASN A 70 -14.60 2.13 0.55
CA ASN A 70 -13.49 3.02 0.90
C ASN A 70 -12.36 2.95 -0.14
N GLU A 71 -11.87 1.74 -0.45
CA GLU A 71 -10.79 1.54 -1.43
C GLU A 71 -11.21 1.99 -2.84
N PHE A 72 -12.48 1.80 -3.20
CA PHE A 72 -13.04 2.29 -4.46
C PHE A 72 -13.03 3.82 -4.53
N PHE A 73 -13.55 4.52 -3.50
CA PHE A 73 -13.54 5.98 -3.46
C PHE A 73 -12.13 6.56 -3.42
N TRP A 74 -11.22 5.93 -2.68
CA TRP A 74 -9.82 6.33 -2.62
C TRP A 74 -9.14 6.19 -3.99
N SER A 75 -9.30 5.03 -4.63
CA SER A 75 -8.76 4.78 -5.97
C SER A 75 -9.34 5.74 -7.02
N ALA A 76 -10.65 5.98 -6.97
CA ALA A 76 -11.33 6.89 -7.88
C ALA A 76 -10.82 8.33 -7.73
N GLY A 77 -10.68 8.85 -6.51
CA GLY A 77 -10.19 10.21 -6.35
C GLY A 77 -8.69 10.36 -6.62
N MET A 78 -7.87 9.32 -6.40
CA MET A 78 -6.48 9.30 -6.88
C MET A 78 -6.37 9.39 -8.41
N ILE A 79 -7.27 8.71 -9.13
CA ILE A 79 -7.37 8.83 -10.59
C ILE A 79 -7.77 10.27 -10.96
N THR A 80 -8.75 10.86 -10.29
CA THR A 80 -9.19 12.24 -10.57
C THR A 80 -8.08 13.27 -10.32
N ILE A 81 -7.35 13.17 -9.20
CA ILE A 81 -6.19 14.04 -8.90
C ILE A 81 -5.13 13.89 -10.00
N THR A 82 -4.80 12.65 -10.37
CA THR A 82 -3.83 12.37 -11.43
C THR A 82 -4.29 12.96 -12.78
N GLN A 83 -5.59 12.88 -13.08
CA GLN A 83 -6.16 13.45 -14.29
C GLN A 83 -6.09 14.98 -14.30
N ILE A 84 -6.43 15.65 -13.19
CA ILE A 84 -6.31 17.11 -13.05
C ILE A 84 -4.86 17.55 -13.25
N LEU A 85 -3.91 16.85 -12.62
CA LEU A 85 -2.48 17.12 -12.83
C LEU A 85 -2.04 16.84 -14.27
N SER A 86 -2.67 15.87 -14.94
CA SER A 86 -2.36 15.54 -16.35
C SER A 86 -2.72 16.64 -17.33
N THR A 87 -3.69 17.51 -16.98
CA THR A 87 -4.05 18.66 -17.83
C THR A 87 -3.08 19.85 -17.75
N ARG A 88 -2.11 19.83 -16.82
CA ARG A 88 -1.19 20.96 -16.54
C ARG A 88 0.05 21.02 -17.46
N GLY A 89 0.18 20.10 -18.41
CA GLY A 89 1.24 20.10 -19.44
C GLY A 89 2.12 18.85 -19.44
N LEU A 90 2.60 18.46 -20.63
CA LEU A 90 3.38 17.23 -20.84
C LEU A 90 4.65 17.14 -19.97
N SER A 91 5.33 18.28 -19.76
CA SER A 91 6.54 18.34 -18.93
C SER A 91 6.25 18.05 -17.44
N VAL A 92 5.09 18.49 -16.95
CA VAL A 92 4.64 18.25 -15.56
C VAL A 92 4.31 16.77 -15.37
N VAL A 93 3.59 16.17 -16.33
CA VAL A 93 3.23 14.74 -16.29
C VAL A 93 4.46 13.84 -16.35
N GLY A 94 5.43 14.16 -17.20
CA GLY A 94 6.71 13.46 -17.26
C GLY A 94 7.45 13.51 -15.91
N GLY A 95 7.50 14.68 -15.28
CA GLY A 95 8.14 14.86 -13.98
C GLY A 95 7.41 14.13 -12.86
N LEU A 96 6.08 14.17 -12.86
CA LEU A 96 5.22 13.47 -11.91
C LEU A 96 5.40 11.95 -12.00
N ASN A 97 5.47 11.37 -13.20
CA ASN A 97 5.67 9.92 -13.38
C ASN A 97 7.03 9.43 -12.86
N ILE A 98 8.08 10.21 -13.07
CA ILE A 98 9.41 9.89 -12.52
C ILE A 98 9.34 9.96 -10.99
N ALA A 99 8.81 11.07 -10.44
CA ALA A 99 8.70 11.26 -8.99
C ALA A 99 7.82 10.20 -8.32
N SER A 100 6.69 9.82 -8.94
CA SER A 100 5.75 8.84 -8.40
C SER A 100 6.34 7.43 -8.37
N THR A 101 7.19 7.06 -9.33
CA THR A 101 7.90 5.77 -9.33
C THR A 101 8.73 5.60 -8.05
N PHE A 102 9.53 6.63 -7.71
CA PHE A 102 10.33 6.60 -6.49
C PHE A 102 9.46 6.72 -5.25
N THR A 103 8.50 7.65 -5.23
CA THR A 103 7.60 7.83 -4.09
C THR A 103 6.84 6.53 -3.77
N ASN A 104 6.42 5.76 -4.78
CA ASN A 104 5.80 4.46 -4.60
C ASN A 104 6.75 3.42 -3.99
N LEU A 105 8.01 3.39 -4.42
CA LEU A 105 9.03 2.51 -3.83
C LEU A 105 9.17 2.75 -2.32
N PHE A 106 9.22 4.02 -1.90
CA PHE A 106 9.26 4.36 -0.48
C PHE A 106 7.91 4.11 0.22
N SER A 107 6.80 4.27 -0.49
CA SER A 107 5.45 4.01 0.05
C SER A 107 5.24 2.56 0.49
N VAL A 108 5.95 1.60 -0.13
CA VAL A 108 5.93 0.19 0.29
C VAL A 108 6.40 0.03 1.74
N PHE A 109 7.39 0.82 2.18
CA PHE A 109 7.83 0.79 3.58
C PHE A 109 6.73 1.28 4.53
N PHE A 110 6.01 2.35 4.17
CA PHE A 110 4.91 2.87 4.99
C PHE A 110 3.75 1.87 5.11
N PHE A 111 3.40 1.21 4.00
CA PHE A 111 2.41 0.12 4.00
C PHE A 111 2.85 -1.05 4.86
N SER A 112 4.14 -1.41 4.82
CA SER A 112 4.68 -2.52 5.60
C SER A 112 4.63 -2.25 7.10
N ILE A 113 5.02 -1.03 7.52
CA ILE A 113 4.93 -0.61 8.93
C ILE A 113 3.48 -0.51 9.37
N GLY A 114 2.60 0.08 8.55
CA GLY A 114 1.16 0.15 8.84
C GLY A 114 0.54 -1.23 9.04
N THR A 115 0.91 -2.20 8.21
CA THR A 115 0.49 -3.60 8.36
C THR A 115 1.01 -4.22 9.66
N ALA A 116 2.28 -3.97 10.02
CA ALA A 116 2.84 -4.43 11.29
C ALA A 116 2.10 -3.81 12.49
N VAL A 117 1.78 -2.51 12.44
CA VAL A 117 0.94 -1.84 13.44
C VAL A 117 -0.41 -2.52 13.55
N ALA A 118 -1.11 -2.75 12.43
CA ALA A 118 -2.42 -3.39 12.42
C ALA A 118 -2.40 -4.79 13.05
N ILE A 119 -1.35 -5.59 12.78
CA ILE A 119 -1.18 -6.93 13.35
C ILE A 119 -0.94 -6.84 14.86
N VAL A 120 0.05 -6.07 15.29
CA VAL A 120 0.46 -5.97 16.71
C VAL A 120 -0.69 -5.44 17.56
N THR A 121 -1.36 -4.38 17.09
CA THR A 121 -2.53 -3.81 17.77
C THR A 121 -3.72 -4.75 17.78
N GLY A 122 -3.99 -5.44 16.67
CA GLY A 122 -5.08 -6.42 16.58
C GLY A 122 -4.89 -7.57 17.57
N GLN A 123 -3.66 -8.04 17.76
CA GLN A 123 -3.35 -9.08 18.76
C GLN A 123 -3.54 -8.58 20.19
N SER A 124 -3.00 -7.41 20.53
CA SER A 124 -3.10 -6.85 21.90
C SER A 124 -4.54 -6.47 22.28
N LEU A 125 -5.30 -5.90 21.34
CA LEU A 125 -6.72 -5.63 21.54
C LEU A 125 -7.54 -6.92 21.65
N GLY A 126 -7.21 -7.95 20.87
CA GLY A 126 -7.82 -9.28 20.97
C GLY A 126 -7.56 -9.97 22.31
N ALA A 127 -6.43 -9.66 22.96
CA ALA A 127 -6.08 -10.13 24.31
C ALA A 127 -6.75 -9.31 25.43
N GLY A 128 -7.48 -8.22 25.10
CA GLY A 128 -8.12 -7.34 26.08
C GLY A 128 -7.18 -6.30 26.72
N ASP A 129 -5.90 -6.28 26.35
CA ASP A 129 -4.91 -5.36 26.92
C ASP A 129 -4.79 -4.08 26.08
N THR A 130 -5.70 -3.15 26.37
CA THR A 130 -5.78 -1.85 25.66
C THR A 130 -4.60 -0.92 25.97
N GLU A 131 -3.98 -1.04 27.15
CA GLU A 131 -2.84 -0.20 27.53
C GLU A 131 -1.57 -0.66 26.81
N LEU A 132 -1.35 -1.98 26.73
CA LEU A 132 -0.27 -2.54 25.91
C LEU A 132 -0.45 -2.17 24.43
N ALA A 133 -1.68 -2.23 23.91
CA ALA A 133 -1.97 -1.83 22.53
C ALA A 133 -1.57 -0.37 22.27
N LYS A 134 -1.95 0.57 23.15
CA LYS A 134 -1.53 1.98 23.03
C LYS A 134 -0.02 2.13 23.07
N ALA A 135 0.65 1.51 24.05
CA ALA A 135 2.10 1.60 24.18
C ALA A 135 2.84 1.07 22.94
N GLN A 136 2.34 -0.01 22.34
CA GLN A 136 2.90 -0.57 21.11
C GLN A 136 2.68 0.34 19.89
N VAL A 137 1.48 0.92 19.74
CA VAL A 137 1.21 1.92 18.68
C VAL A 137 2.20 3.07 18.78
N TRP A 138 2.38 3.64 19.98
CA TRP A 138 3.30 4.76 20.18
C TRP A 138 4.74 4.39 19.81
N LYS A 139 5.24 3.24 20.25
CA LYS A 139 6.59 2.77 19.89
C LYS A 139 6.76 2.60 18.39
N LEU A 140 5.78 1.97 17.73
CA LEU A 140 5.80 1.76 16.28
C LEU A 140 5.67 3.08 15.51
N LEU A 141 4.87 4.03 16.00
CA LEU A 141 4.74 5.36 15.44
C LEU A 141 6.07 6.11 15.48
N PHE A 142 6.73 6.16 16.64
CA PHE A 142 8.05 6.80 16.78
C PHE A 142 9.09 6.16 15.86
N PHE A 143 9.09 4.82 15.78
CA PHE A 143 9.95 4.10 14.86
C PHE A 143 9.65 4.42 13.39
N ALA A 144 8.36 4.46 13.03
CA ALA A 144 7.91 4.79 11.68
C ALA A 144 8.34 6.20 11.27
N VAL A 145 8.14 7.19 12.15
CA VAL A 145 8.54 8.58 11.90
C VAL A 145 10.05 8.70 11.78
N GLY A 146 10.82 8.06 12.66
CA GLY A 146 12.28 8.06 12.60
C GLY A 146 12.80 7.46 11.29
N LEU A 147 12.30 6.29 10.92
CA LEU A 147 12.67 5.63 9.66
C LEU A 147 12.24 6.44 8.43
N SER A 148 11.02 6.99 8.44
CA SER A 148 10.50 7.79 7.32
C SER A 148 11.24 9.10 7.15
N SER A 149 11.70 9.70 8.25
CA SER A 149 12.54 10.90 8.21
C SER A 149 13.92 10.57 7.62
N ALA A 150 14.53 9.45 8.03
CA ALA A 150 15.80 9.01 7.46
C ALA A 150 15.69 8.69 5.96
N LEU A 151 14.63 7.99 5.54
CA LEU A 151 14.35 7.70 4.13
C LEU A 151 14.00 8.96 3.34
N GLY A 152 13.27 9.91 3.92
CA GLY A 152 12.98 11.20 3.31
C GLY A 152 14.24 12.03 3.05
N VAL A 153 15.14 12.12 4.02
CA VAL A 153 16.45 12.78 3.84
C VAL A 153 17.26 12.10 2.74
N LEU A 154 17.31 10.76 2.75
CA LEU A 154 17.99 9.98 1.71
C LEU A 154 17.40 10.26 0.32
N LEU A 155 16.06 10.32 0.21
CA LEU A 155 15.37 10.65 -1.03
C LEU A 155 15.68 12.08 -1.49
N ALA A 156 15.66 13.07 -0.57
CA ALA A 156 15.91 14.47 -0.91
C ALA A 156 17.33 14.70 -1.46
N ILE A 157 18.32 14.00 -0.91
CA ILE A 157 19.72 14.04 -1.37
C ILE A 157 19.87 13.30 -2.70
N SER A 158 19.31 12.10 -2.81
CA SER A 158 19.44 11.26 -4.01
C SER A 158 18.59 11.74 -5.19
N ALA A 159 17.55 12.54 -4.97
CA ALA A 159 16.62 13.00 -6.00
C ALA A 159 17.33 13.59 -7.22
N GLY A 160 18.30 14.48 -7.02
CA GLY A 160 19.02 15.12 -8.14
C GLY A 160 19.83 14.13 -8.98
N TRP A 161 20.44 13.13 -8.35
CA TRP A 161 21.23 12.10 -9.04
C TRP A 161 20.33 11.13 -9.79
N ILE A 162 19.24 10.72 -9.15
CA ILE A 162 18.23 9.82 -9.72
C ILE A 162 17.63 10.41 -10.99
N THR A 163 17.25 11.69 -10.97
CA THR A 163 16.63 12.34 -12.13
C THR A 163 17.61 12.54 -13.29
N GLN A 164 18.92 12.57 -13.04
CA GLN A 164 19.94 12.67 -14.09
C GLN A 164 20.09 11.37 -14.90
N VAL A 165 19.74 10.21 -14.33
CA VAL A 165 19.74 8.92 -15.03
C VAL A 165 18.70 8.89 -16.16
N TYR A 166 17.62 9.67 -16.03
CA TYR A 166 16.59 9.78 -17.05
C TYR A 166 17.03 10.70 -18.18
N LYS A 167 17.15 10.14 -19.40
CA LYS A 167 17.39 10.88 -20.64
C LYS A 167 16.12 11.62 -21.07
N THR A 168 15.82 12.74 -20.41
CA THR A 168 14.64 13.59 -20.65
C THR A 168 15.05 15.07 -20.66
N GLU A 169 14.13 15.94 -21.06
CA GLU A 169 14.35 17.40 -21.03
C GLU A 169 14.78 17.90 -19.66
N VAL A 170 15.61 18.95 -19.65
CA VAL A 170 16.14 19.57 -18.42
C VAL A 170 15.00 20.05 -17.52
N GLU A 171 13.95 20.63 -18.12
CA GLU A 171 12.78 21.11 -17.40
C GLU A 171 12.04 19.98 -16.65
N VAL A 172 11.85 18.83 -17.31
CA VAL A 172 11.21 17.64 -16.73
C VAL A 172 12.01 17.10 -15.54
N ARG A 173 13.35 17.06 -15.65
CA ARG A 173 14.23 16.60 -14.57
C ARG A 173 14.21 17.53 -13.36
N ASN A 174 14.16 18.84 -13.60
CA ASN A 174 14.07 19.84 -12.54
C ASN A 174 12.72 19.73 -11.80
N LEU A 175 11.62 19.60 -12.54
CA LEU A 175 10.29 19.37 -11.96
C LEU A 175 10.23 18.06 -11.17
N ALA A 176 10.77 16.97 -11.70
CA ALA A 176 10.86 15.70 -11.00
C ALA A 176 11.65 15.82 -9.69
N THR A 177 12.79 16.51 -9.71
CA THR A 177 13.60 16.76 -8.50
C THR A 177 12.81 17.54 -7.45
N LEU A 178 12.08 18.57 -7.88
CA LEU A 178 11.25 19.39 -7.00
C LEU A 178 10.14 18.55 -6.37
N PHE A 179 9.43 17.74 -7.16
CA PHE A 179 8.39 16.84 -6.66
C PHE A 179 8.93 15.80 -5.70
N MET A 180 10.08 15.18 -6.00
CA MET A 180 10.71 14.21 -5.10
C MET A 180 11.12 14.84 -3.75
N ARG A 181 11.66 16.06 -3.77
CA ARG A 181 12.02 16.80 -2.55
C ARG A 181 10.80 17.24 -1.75
N ALA A 182 9.73 17.67 -2.43
CA ALA A 182 8.46 17.97 -1.78
C ALA A 182 7.88 16.73 -1.11
N SER A 183 7.79 15.60 -1.83
CA SER A 183 7.33 14.33 -1.27
C SER A 183 8.18 13.89 -0.07
N ALA A 184 9.50 14.00 -0.16
CA ALA A 184 10.43 13.67 0.92
C ALA A 184 10.16 14.46 2.20
N PHE A 185 9.80 15.74 2.09
CA PHE A 185 9.42 16.56 3.24
C PHE A 185 8.11 16.10 3.89
N PHE A 186 7.15 15.63 3.09
CA PHE A 186 5.85 15.15 3.59
C PHE A 186 5.88 13.70 4.10
N MET A 187 6.93 12.93 3.82
CA MET A 187 7.03 11.51 4.24
C MET A 187 6.80 11.25 5.73
N PRO A 188 7.38 12.02 6.68
CA PRO A 188 7.13 11.78 8.11
C PRO A 188 5.66 11.98 8.49
N PHE A 189 4.99 12.98 7.90
CA PHE A 189 3.58 13.23 8.13
C PHE A 189 2.71 12.11 7.56
N GLN A 190 3.07 11.60 6.38
CA GLN A 190 2.39 10.46 5.77
C GLN A 190 2.54 9.19 6.63
N ALA A 191 3.70 8.98 7.25
CA ALA A 191 3.94 7.86 8.14
C ALA A 191 3.06 7.90 9.40
N ILE A 192 2.88 9.10 9.99
CA ILE A 192 1.95 9.32 11.11
C ILE A 192 0.52 8.99 10.67
N ALA A 193 0.08 9.56 9.54
CA ALA A 193 -1.26 9.34 9.02
C ALA A 193 -1.55 7.85 8.77
N HIS A 194 -0.62 7.12 8.14
CA HIS A 194 -0.75 5.68 7.90
C HIS A 194 -0.78 4.88 9.21
N CYS A 195 0.11 5.16 10.16
CA CYS A 195 0.11 4.45 11.45
C CYS A 195 -1.21 4.64 12.21
N CYS A 196 -1.72 5.88 12.25
CA CYS A 196 -3.02 6.20 12.86
C CYS A 196 -4.17 5.49 12.13
N TYR A 197 -4.16 5.52 10.79
CA TYR A 197 -5.17 4.84 9.97
C TYR A 197 -5.23 3.34 10.28
N PHE A 198 -4.09 2.65 10.27
CA PHE A 198 -4.02 1.22 10.53
C PHE A 198 -4.32 0.85 12.00
N ALA A 199 -3.97 1.71 12.96
CA ALA A 199 -4.29 1.50 14.38
C ALA A 199 -5.80 1.66 14.67
N ILE A 200 -6.48 2.62 14.05
CA ILE A 200 -7.94 2.78 14.22
C ILE A 200 -8.68 1.64 13.50
N ARG A 201 -8.18 1.24 12.33
CA ARG A 201 -8.72 0.14 11.52
C ARG A 201 -8.64 -1.20 12.27
N SER A 202 -7.54 -1.49 12.97
CA SER A 202 -7.41 -2.69 13.80
C SER A 202 -8.27 -2.65 15.07
N GLY A 203 -8.58 -1.46 15.58
CA GLY A 203 -9.54 -1.22 16.67
C GLY A 203 -11.00 -1.53 16.35
N GLY A 204 -11.32 -2.00 15.15
CA GLY A 204 -12.67 -2.36 14.72
C GLY A 204 -13.55 -1.17 14.32
N ARG A 205 -13.04 0.06 14.38
CA ARG A 205 -13.74 1.29 13.95
C ARG A 205 -13.45 1.63 12.50
N THR A 206 -13.59 0.64 11.61
CA THR A 206 -13.26 0.76 10.18
C THR A 206 -14.17 1.73 9.41
N LEU A 207 -15.42 1.91 9.87
CA LEU A 207 -16.34 2.90 9.30
C LEU A 207 -15.84 4.33 9.55
N LEU A 208 -15.23 4.59 10.70
CA LEU A 208 -14.70 5.91 11.02
C LEU A 208 -13.48 6.24 10.15
N THR A 209 -12.58 5.28 9.94
CA THR A 209 -11.44 5.45 9.03
C THR A 209 -11.88 5.67 7.59
N MET A 210 -12.93 4.96 7.16
CA MET A 210 -13.51 5.15 5.83
C MET A 210 -14.05 6.57 5.64
N VAL A 211 -14.82 7.08 6.61
CA VAL A 211 -15.39 8.43 6.54
C VAL A 211 -14.28 9.48 6.50
N PHE A 212 -13.28 9.38 7.38
CA PHE A 212 -12.18 10.34 7.38
C PHE A 212 -11.37 10.34 6.08
N ASP A 213 -11.02 9.16 5.58
CA ASP A 213 -10.18 9.03 4.38
C ASP A 213 -10.94 9.43 3.10
N SER A 214 -12.14 8.86 2.89
CA SER A 214 -12.93 9.13 1.69
C SER A 214 -13.47 10.56 1.65
N ILE A 215 -13.95 11.14 2.77
CA ILE A 215 -14.46 12.52 2.76
C ILE A 215 -13.32 13.52 2.58
N TYR A 216 -12.19 13.33 3.26
CA TYR A 216 -11.05 14.23 3.11
C TYR A 216 -10.56 14.28 1.65
N LEU A 217 -10.41 13.11 1.02
CA LEU A 217 -9.94 13.02 -0.34
C LEU A 217 -10.90 13.68 -1.35
N TRP A 218 -12.22 13.56 -1.16
CA TRP A 218 -13.21 14.09 -2.10
C TRP A 218 -13.64 15.53 -1.85
N VAL A 219 -13.59 16.01 -0.61
CA VAL A 219 -14.09 17.36 -0.24
C VAL A 219 -12.96 18.36 -0.07
N VAL A 220 -11.77 17.90 0.34
CA VAL A 220 -10.64 18.80 0.64
C VAL A 220 -9.58 18.76 -0.45
N CYS A 221 -9.26 17.58 -1.00
CA CYS A 221 -8.19 17.45 -2.00
C CYS A 221 -8.64 17.66 -3.45
N LEU A 222 -9.91 17.40 -3.76
CA LEU A 222 -10.50 17.57 -5.09
C LEU A 222 -11.25 18.90 -5.20
#